data_AF-A0A2G2QRF5-F1
#
_entry.id   AF-A0A2G2QRF5-F1
#
_cell.length_a   1.000
_cell.length_b   1.000
_cell.length_c   1.000
_cell.angle_alpha   90.00
_cell.angle_beta   90.00
_cell.angle_gamma   90.00
#
_symmetry.space_group_name_H-M   'P 1'
#
loop_
_entity.id
_entity.type
_entity.pdbx_description
1 polymer ?
#
loop_
_entity_poly.entity_id
_entity_poly.type
_entity_poly.pdbx_seq_one_letter_code
_entity_poly.pdbx_strand_id
1 'polypeptide(L)'
;MFNSKITSRLRRFASQAAVCAVAVSFMAGANAGLMGVKSVEISNSINEWLQVAEFQAFDMSNVNVALTATASAPDSWNASSTPDKAIDGNTDGVFSNGSVFHEGNPKTGDTLTITFLEAVDLSSIAIFGRTDCCSNRDIYNFNFIDASGSSLFQLTGVDATDVNNHFASYQFESNEIPEPAPLALLAAGLLAMALRRRRRAS
;
A
#
# COMPACT_ATOMS: atom_id res chain seq x y z
N MET A 1 63.04 50.84 47.01
CA MET A 1 62.56 51.04 45.63
C MET A 1 61.42 50.06 45.36
N PHE A 2 60.44 50.54 44.61
CA PHE A 2 59.09 50.05 44.41
C PHE A 2 58.94 48.72 43.62
N ASN A 3 57.73 48.15 43.76
CA ASN A 3 56.92 47.40 42.78
C ASN A 3 57.11 45.87 42.60
N SER A 4 56.09 45.00 42.79
CA SER A 4 54.79 44.81 42.06
C SER A 4 54.96 43.66 41.05
N LYS A 5 54.23 42.53 40.98
CA LYS A 5 52.78 42.26 40.80
C LYS A 5 52.60 40.72 40.85
N ILE A 6 51.73 40.15 41.69
CA ILE A 6 50.42 39.51 41.36
C ILE A 6 50.18 39.16 39.87
N THR A 7 49.89 37.87 39.59
CA THR A 7 48.82 37.24 38.74
C THR A 7 49.30 35.85 38.27
N SER A 8 48.52 34.82 37.94
CA SER A 8 47.14 34.41 38.18
C SER A 8 46.99 32.95 37.71
N ARG A 9 46.09 32.20 38.38
CA ARG A 9 45.44 30.91 38.08
C ARG A 9 45.50 30.40 36.62
N LEU A 10 45.52 29.08 36.45
CA LEU A 10 44.39 28.31 35.89
C LEU A 10 44.66 26.79 35.95
N ARG A 11 43.97 26.08 36.84
CA ARG A 11 43.82 24.61 36.77
C ARG A 11 42.83 24.31 35.64
N ARG A 12 43.30 23.70 34.55
CA ARG A 12 42.42 23.14 33.52
C ARG A 12 41.76 21.87 34.08
N PHE A 13 40.51 21.99 34.53
CA PHE A 13 39.62 20.83 34.63
C PHE A 13 39.23 20.42 33.21
N ALA A 14 39.76 19.29 32.75
CA ALA A 14 39.30 18.63 31.54
C ALA A 14 37.90 18.06 31.82
N SER A 15 36.85 18.77 31.41
CA SER A 15 35.50 18.24 31.39
C SER A 15 35.35 17.42 30.11
N GLN A 16 35.45 16.09 30.22
CA GLN A 16 35.04 15.19 29.14
C GLN A 16 33.52 15.30 28.98
N ALA A 17 33.08 16.14 28.05
CA ALA A 17 31.73 16.09 27.55
C ALA A 17 31.64 14.86 26.63
N ALA A 18 31.04 13.77 27.15
CA ALA A 18 30.63 12.66 26.32
C ALA A 18 29.53 13.17 25.36
N VAL A 19 29.91 13.39 24.11
CA VAL A 19 28.97 13.69 23.02
C VAL A 19 28.39 12.35 22.59
N CYS A 20 27.18 12.02 23.07
CA CYS A 20 26.39 10.96 22.45
C CYS A 20 25.84 11.51 21.14
N ALA A 21 26.47 11.15 20.02
CA ALA A 21 25.89 11.37 18.71
C ALA A 21 24.65 10.47 18.59
N VAL A 22 23.47 11.08 18.54
CA VAL A 22 22.25 10.38 18.13
C VAL A 22 22.33 10.28 16.61
N ALA A 23 22.66 9.10 16.11
CA ALA A 23 22.52 8.81 14.69
C ALA A 23 21.03 8.73 14.39
N VAL A 24 20.47 9.77 13.76
CA VAL A 24 19.15 9.71 13.15
C VAL A 24 19.32 8.94 11.86
N SER A 25 19.16 7.63 11.92
CA SER A 25 19.04 6.81 10.72
C SER A 25 17.69 7.11 10.09
N PHE A 26 17.71 7.79 8.94
CA PHE A 26 16.59 7.82 8.01
C PHE A 26 16.35 6.38 7.57
N MET A 27 15.39 5.69 8.17
CA MET A 27 14.88 4.44 7.61
C MET A 27 14.20 4.84 6.30
N ALA A 28 14.72 4.35 5.17
CA ALA A 28 13.98 4.40 3.92
C ALA A 28 12.61 3.80 4.18
N GLY A 29 11.54 4.51 3.79
CA GLY A 29 10.16 4.12 4.08
C GLY A 29 9.94 2.65 3.78
N ALA A 30 9.53 1.89 4.80
CA ALA A 30 9.04 0.54 4.58
C ALA A 30 7.78 0.67 3.74
N ASN A 31 7.75 0.08 2.54
CA ASN A 31 6.53 -0.05 1.78
C ASN A 31 5.61 -0.96 2.59
N ALA A 32 4.60 -0.41 3.27
CA ALA A 32 3.70 -1.22 4.08
C ALA A 32 2.51 -1.65 3.22
N GLY A 33 2.47 -2.95 2.94
CA GLY A 33 1.38 -3.56 2.21
C GLY A 33 0.10 -3.71 3.03
N LEU A 34 -0.99 -4.07 2.33
CA LEU A 34 -2.22 -4.53 2.95
C LEU A 34 -2.04 -5.98 3.39
N MET A 35 -2.06 -6.21 4.70
CA MET A 35 -1.69 -7.49 5.30
C MET A 35 -2.88 -8.46 5.38
N GLY A 36 -2.63 -9.75 5.16
CA GLY A 36 -3.58 -10.83 5.47
C GLY A 36 -4.79 -10.94 4.56
N VAL A 37 -4.69 -10.50 3.30
CA VAL A 37 -5.77 -10.57 2.32
C VAL A 37 -5.98 -12.02 1.87
N LYS A 38 -7.17 -12.57 2.05
CA LYS A 38 -7.55 -13.91 1.57
C LYS A 38 -8.30 -13.87 0.24
N SER A 39 -9.12 -12.85 0.03
CA SER A 39 -9.86 -12.67 -1.21
C SER A 39 -10.07 -11.20 -1.54
N VAL A 40 -10.30 -10.93 -2.82
CA VAL A 40 -10.65 -9.61 -3.35
C VAL A 40 -11.95 -9.75 -4.13
N GLU A 41 -12.96 -8.96 -3.76
CA GLU A 41 -14.18 -8.81 -4.56
C GLU A 41 -14.05 -7.56 -5.42
N ILE A 42 -14.30 -7.73 -6.72
CA ILE A 42 -14.24 -6.67 -7.72
C ILE A 42 -15.65 -6.48 -8.28
N SER A 43 -16.16 -5.25 -8.30
CA SER A 43 -17.47 -4.94 -8.91
C SER A 43 -17.40 -3.70 -9.79
N ASN A 44 -18.40 -3.54 -10.67
CA ASN A 44 -18.54 -2.35 -11.49
C ASN A 44 -19.01 -1.15 -10.63
N SER A 45 -18.23 -0.07 -10.59
CA SER A 45 -18.50 1.09 -9.74
C SER A 45 -19.68 1.95 -10.21
N ILE A 46 -20.10 1.83 -11.46
CA ILE A 46 -21.21 2.59 -12.03
C ILE A 46 -22.47 1.73 -12.21
N ASN A 47 -22.49 0.53 -11.63
CA ASN A 47 -23.59 -0.43 -11.69
C ASN A 47 -23.99 -0.80 -13.12
N GLU A 48 -23.01 -0.99 -14.00
CA GLU A 48 -23.16 -1.59 -15.34
C GLU A 48 -22.49 -2.97 -15.38
N TRP A 49 -22.32 -3.57 -16.57
CA TRP A 49 -21.58 -4.84 -16.73
C TRP A 49 -20.17 -4.76 -16.16
N LEU A 50 -19.79 -5.73 -15.33
CA LEU A 50 -18.40 -5.99 -15.00
C LEU A 50 -17.67 -6.70 -16.14
N GLN A 51 -16.55 -6.14 -16.56
CA GLN A 51 -15.65 -6.73 -17.54
C GLN A 51 -14.21 -6.48 -17.09
N VAL A 52 -13.36 -7.51 -17.10
CA VAL A 52 -11.98 -7.43 -16.61
C VAL A 52 -11.11 -8.24 -17.54
N ALA A 53 -10.13 -7.60 -18.18
CA ALA A 53 -9.16 -8.29 -19.01
C ALA A 53 -8.12 -9.00 -18.14
N GLU A 54 -7.58 -8.31 -17.13
CA GLU A 54 -6.62 -8.90 -16.21
C GLU A 54 -6.63 -8.15 -14.89
N PHE A 55 -6.61 -8.86 -13.78
CA PHE A 55 -6.40 -8.36 -12.44
C PHE A 55 -5.11 -8.96 -11.90
N GLN A 56 -4.23 -8.08 -11.43
CA GLN A 56 -2.94 -8.43 -10.88
C GLN A 56 -2.88 -7.97 -9.43
N ALA A 57 -2.39 -8.84 -8.57
CA ALA A 57 -2.15 -8.54 -7.17
C ALA A 57 -0.70 -8.88 -6.85
N PHE A 58 0.09 -7.89 -6.48
CA PHE A 58 1.52 -8.04 -6.22
C PHE A 58 1.76 -8.15 -4.72
N ASP A 59 2.48 -9.19 -4.31
CA ASP A 59 2.90 -9.35 -2.93
C ASP A 59 4.06 -8.41 -2.55
N MET A 60 4.57 -8.53 -1.33
CA MET A 60 5.72 -7.74 -0.85
C MET A 60 7.03 -8.04 -1.58
N SER A 61 7.10 -9.13 -2.35
CA SER A 61 8.24 -9.52 -3.19
C SER A 61 8.06 -9.13 -4.66
N ASN A 62 6.99 -8.38 -4.98
CA ASN A 62 6.62 -7.99 -6.34
C ASN A 62 6.29 -9.19 -7.26
N VAL A 63 5.71 -10.24 -6.69
CA VAL A 63 5.20 -11.41 -7.42
C VAL A 63 3.69 -11.25 -7.62
N ASN A 64 3.21 -11.42 -8.86
CA ASN A 64 1.76 -11.45 -9.13
C ASN A 64 1.16 -12.75 -8.60
N VAL A 65 0.57 -12.70 -7.40
CA VAL A 65 -0.04 -13.85 -6.72
C VAL A 65 -1.42 -14.22 -7.28
N ALA A 66 -2.05 -13.32 -8.07
CA ALA A 66 -3.34 -13.59 -8.70
C ALA A 66 -3.28 -14.74 -9.73
N LEU A 67 -2.14 -14.97 -10.38
CA LEU A 67 -1.93 -16.03 -11.38
C LEU A 67 -2.14 -17.46 -10.85
N THR A 68 -2.08 -17.64 -9.54
CA THR A 68 -2.28 -18.94 -8.88
C THR A 68 -3.56 -18.99 -8.05
N ALA A 69 -4.32 -17.89 -8.03
CA ALA A 69 -5.59 -17.77 -7.34
C ALA A 69 -6.71 -18.49 -8.10
N THR A 70 -7.89 -18.57 -7.49
CA THR A 70 -9.11 -19.00 -8.16
C THR A 70 -10.05 -17.82 -8.32
N ALA A 71 -10.64 -17.67 -9.51
CA ALA A 71 -11.65 -16.66 -9.78
C ALA A 71 -13.05 -17.27 -9.85
N SER A 72 -14.06 -16.58 -9.33
CA SER A 72 -15.46 -16.97 -9.41
C SER A 72 -16.38 -15.78 -9.55
N ALA A 73 -17.47 -15.94 -10.30
CA ALA A 73 -18.55 -14.98 -10.45
C ALA A 73 -19.87 -15.76 -10.60
N PRO A 74 -21.04 -15.15 -10.33
CA PRO A 74 -22.33 -15.85 -10.42
C PRO A 74 -22.72 -16.22 -11.85
N ASP A 75 -22.23 -15.48 -12.85
CA ASP A 75 -22.48 -15.75 -14.25
C ASP A 75 -21.32 -15.32 -15.16
N SER A 76 -21.48 -15.56 -16.46
CA SER A 76 -20.59 -15.08 -17.51
C SER A 76 -21.40 -14.87 -18.78
N TRP A 77 -20.99 -13.91 -19.60
CA TRP A 77 -21.65 -13.61 -20.88
C TRP A 77 -21.68 -14.82 -21.83
N ASN A 78 -20.56 -15.56 -21.89
CA ASN A 78 -20.49 -16.83 -22.60
C ASN A 78 -19.40 -17.75 -22.01
N ALA A 79 -19.26 -18.94 -22.58
CA ALA A 79 -18.27 -19.94 -22.12
C ALA A 79 -16.80 -19.54 -22.35
N SER A 80 -16.53 -18.48 -23.11
CA SER A 80 -15.18 -17.97 -23.38
C SER A 80 -14.82 -16.75 -22.53
N SER A 81 -15.75 -16.24 -21.71
CA SER A 81 -15.56 -15.03 -20.89
C SER A 81 -15.70 -15.34 -19.39
N THR A 82 -15.23 -16.51 -18.98
CA THR A 82 -15.33 -17.05 -17.62
C THR A 82 -14.41 -16.31 -16.64
N PRO A 83 -14.65 -16.40 -15.31
CA PRO A 83 -13.90 -15.64 -14.31
C PRO A 83 -12.38 -15.86 -14.33
N ASP A 84 -11.90 -17.03 -14.74
CA ASP A 84 -10.48 -17.34 -14.87
C ASP A 84 -9.75 -16.41 -15.84
N LYS A 85 -10.47 -15.81 -16.81
CA LYS A 85 -9.88 -14.87 -17.77
C LYS A 85 -9.36 -13.60 -17.14
N ALA A 86 -9.89 -13.21 -15.99
CA ALA A 86 -9.41 -12.03 -15.28
C ALA A 86 -8.09 -12.26 -14.53
N ILE A 87 -7.53 -13.47 -14.51
CA ILE A 87 -6.28 -13.80 -13.79
C ILE A 87 -5.40 -14.78 -14.58
N ASP A 88 -5.53 -14.80 -15.91
CA ASP A 88 -4.84 -15.77 -16.76
C ASP A 88 -3.44 -15.31 -17.20
N GLY A 89 -3.04 -14.09 -16.81
CA GLY A 89 -1.74 -13.51 -17.12
C GLY A 89 -1.66 -12.85 -18.48
N ASN A 90 -2.78 -12.68 -19.17
CA ASN A 90 -2.84 -12.03 -20.47
C ASN A 90 -3.69 -10.75 -20.41
N THR A 91 -3.04 -9.61 -20.59
CA THR A 91 -3.67 -8.28 -20.52
C THR A 91 -4.42 -7.88 -21.80
N ASP A 92 -4.70 -8.82 -22.70
CA ASP A 92 -5.37 -8.55 -23.97
C ASP A 92 -6.86 -8.25 -23.74
N GLY A 93 -7.19 -6.96 -23.70
CA GLY A 93 -8.56 -6.49 -23.50
C GLY A 93 -9.49 -6.65 -24.70
N VAL A 94 -9.07 -7.24 -25.83
CA VAL A 94 -9.97 -7.48 -26.96
C VAL A 94 -10.84 -8.70 -26.65
N PHE A 95 -12.14 -8.49 -26.45
CA PHE A 95 -13.04 -9.56 -26.01
C PHE A 95 -13.06 -10.79 -26.92
N SER A 96 -12.96 -10.61 -28.24
CA SER A 96 -12.93 -11.74 -29.18
C SER A 96 -11.68 -12.62 -29.08
N ASN A 97 -10.62 -12.14 -28.40
CA ASN A 97 -9.38 -12.89 -28.20
C ASN A 97 -9.47 -13.85 -27.00
N GLY A 98 -10.58 -13.80 -26.24
CA GLY A 98 -10.89 -14.80 -25.22
C GLY A 98 -10.12 -14.66 -23.90
N SER A 99 -9.63 -13.44 -23.61
CA SER A 99 -8.86 -13.09 -22.40
C SER A 99 -9.56 -12.04 -21.55
N VAL A 100 -10.90 -12.01 -21.59
CA VAL A 100 -11.70 -11.02 -20.86
C VAL A 100 -12.80 -11.75 -20.10
N PHE A 101 -12.82 -11.61 -18.78
CA PHE A 101 -14.00 -11.94 -17.98
C PHE A 101 -15.09 -10.92 -18.32
N HIS A 102 -16.32 -11.39 -18.55
CA HIS A 102 -17.47 -10.52 -18.76
C HIS A 102 -18.70 -11.13 -18.09
N GLU A 103 -19.32 -10.35 -17.22
CA GLU A 103 -20.59 -10.64 -16.55
C GLU A 103 -21.73 -10.87 -17.57
N GLY A 104 -22.65 -11.77 -17.25
CA GLY A 104 -23.79 -12.09 -18.11
C GLY A 104 -24.88 -11.02 -18.09
N ASN A 105 -25.16 -10.43 -16.93
CA ASN A 105 -26.31 -9.56 -16.73
C ASN A 105 -25.92 -8.24 -16.07
N PRO A 106 -26.27 -7.07 -16.64
CA PRO A 106 -25.92 -5.77 -16.05
C PRO A 106 -26.72 -5.49 -14.79
N LYS A 107 -26.25 -4.51 -14.01
CA LYS A 107 -27.01 -3.88 -12.90
C LYS A 107 -27.39 -4.86 -11.80
N THR A 108 -26.66 -5.96 -11.67
CA THR A 108 -26.86 -6.96 -10.62
C THR A 108 -26.14 -6.57 -9.34
N GLY A 109 -25.06 -5.79 -9.45
CA GLY A 109 -24.15 -5.51 -8.33
C GLY A 109 -23.29 -6.73 -7.97
N ASP A 110 -23.19 -7.69 -8.89
CA ASP A 110 -22.39 -8.90 -8.70
C ASP A 110 -20.90 -8.59 -8.62
N THR A 111 -20.16 -9.50 -8.00
CA THR A 111 -18.71 -9.41 -7.83
C THR A 111 -17.99 -10.53 -8.57
N LEU A 112 -16.87 -10.17 -9.20
CA LEU A 112 -15.79 -11.10 -9.51
C LEU A 112 -14.97 -11.28 -8.23
N THR A 113 -14.96 -12.49 -7.69
CA THR A 113 -14.19 -12.82 -6.49
C THR A 113 -12.91 -13.55 -6.86
N ILE A 114 -11.76 -12.96 -6.51
CA ILE A 114 -10.44 -13.58 -6.62
C ILE A 114 -10.06 -14.10 -5.24
N THR A 115 -9.90 -15.42 -5.11
CA THR A 115 -9.54 -16.08 -3.85
C THR A 115 -8.12 -16.63 -3.94
N PHE A 116 -7.21 -16.10 -3.11
CA PHE A 116 -5.83 -16.58 -3.04
C PHE A 116 -5.74 -17.95 -2.36
N LEU A 117 -4.69 -18.73 -2.65
CA LEU A 117 -4.48 -20.06 -2.06
C LEU A 117 -4.34 -19.98 -0.53
N GLU A 118 -3.62 -18.99 -0.04
CA GLU A 118 -3.46 -18.63 1.36
C GLU A 118 -3.64 -17.12 1.54
N ALA A 119 -3.70 -16.64 2.78
CA ALA A 119 -3.74 -15.19 3.02
C ALA A 119 -2.38 -14.59 2.64
N VAL A 120 -2.40 -13.48 1.89
CA VAL A 120 -1.23 -12.82 1.32
C VAL A 120 -1.15 -11.36 1.76
N ASP A 121 0.07 -10.86 1.87
CA ASP A 121 0.33 -9.45 2.10
C ASP A 121 0.59 -8.77 0.75
N LEU A 122 -0.26 -7.82 0.38
CA LEU A 122 -0.23 -7.18 -0.93
C LEU A 122 0.50 -5.83 -0.86
N SER A 123 1.48 -5.61 -1.73
CA SER A 123 2.12 -4.30 -1.92
C SER A 123 1.32 -3.42 -2.89
N SER A 124 0.69 -4.02 -3.89
CA SER A 124 -0.10 -3.28 -4.88
C SER A 124 -1.06 -4.16 -5.67
N ILE A 125 -1.95 -3.51 -6.40
CA ILE A 125 -2.79 -4.13 -7.41
C ILE A 125 -2.69 -3.38 -8.74
N ALA A 126 -3.03 -4.08 -9.82
CA ALA A 126 -3.29 -3.49 -11.12
C ALA A 126 -4.50 -4.16 -11.79
N ILE A 127 -5.22 -3.42 -12.63
CA ILE A 127 -6.37 -3.92 -13.37
C ILE A 127 -6.35 -3.40 -14.80
N PHE A 128 -6.66 -4.28 -15.73
CA PHE A 128 -6.79 -4.02 -17.15
C PHE A 128 -8.25 -4.20 -17.56
N GLY A 129 -8.80 -3.18 -18.21
CA GLY A 129 -10.15 -3.16 -18.76
C GLY A 129 -10.23 -3.68 -20.19
N ARG A 130 -11.42 -3.62 -20.77
CA ARG A 130 -11.71 -4.07 -22.13
C ARG A 130 -11.34 -3.00 -23.15
N THR A 131 -10.62 -3.35 -24.21
CA THR A 131 -10.00 -2.40 -25.17
C THR A 131 -10.74 -2.25 -26.50
N ASP A 132 -11.58 -3.21 -26.90
CA ASP A 132 -12.26 -3.19 -28.21
C ASP A 132 -13.59 -2.42 -28.21
N CYS A 133 -14.27 -2.30 -27.06
CA CYS A 133 -15.44 -1.45 -26.90
C CYS A 133 -15.71 -1.17 -25.42
N CYS A 134 -16.70 -0.30 -25.18
CA CYS A 134 -17.44 -0.31 -23.91
C CYS A 134 -16.59 0.04 -22.69
N SER A 135 -15.43 0.66 -22.91
CA SER A 135 -14.44 1.03 -21.90
C SER A 135 -14.94 2.06 -20.91
N ASN A 136 -16.02 2.77 -21.23
CA ASN A 136 -16.75 3.62 -20.29
C ASN A 136 -17.29 2.85 -19.06
N ARG A 137 -17.22 1.52 -19.06
CA ARG A 137 -17.60 0.64 -17.94
C ARG A 137 -16.42 0.25 -17.06
N ASP A 138 -15.18 0.50 -17.48
CA ASP A 138 -13.96 0.05 -16.80
C ASP A 138 -13.67 0.93 -15.57
N ILE A 139 -14.62 0.99 -14.64
CA ILE A 139 -14.54 1.72 -13.38
C ILE A 139 -14.90 0.73 -12.27
N TYR A 140 -13.98 0.48 -11.36
CA TYR A 140 -14.03 -0.67 -10.46
C TYR A 140 -14.12 -0.27 -8.99
N ASN A 141 -14.84 -1.07 -8.22
CA ASN A 141 -14.72 -1.11 -6.78
C ASN A 141 -13.96 -2.38 -6.37
N PHE A 142 -13.17 -2.29 -5.31
CA PHE A 142 -12.46 -3.41 -4.71
C PHE A 142 -12.81 -3.50 -3.23
N ASN A 143 -13.10 -4.71 -2.76
CA ASN A 143 -13.22 -5.03 -1.35
C ASN A 143 -12.23 -6.15 -1.01
N PHE A 144 -11.22 -5.82 -0.19
CA PHE A 144 -10.18 -6.75 0.24
C PHE A 144 -10.61 -7.39 1.56
N ILE A 145 -10.62 -8.71 1.62
CA ILE A 145 -11.23 -9.48 2.71
C ILE A 145 -10.20 -10.42 3.31
N ASP A 146 -10.17 -10.52 4.63
CA ASP A 146 -9.32 -11.46 5.35
C ASP A 146 -9.87 -12.90 5.37
N ALA A 147 -9.11 -13.82 5.95
CA ALA A 147 -9.52 -15.23 6.08
C ALA A 147 -10.76 -15.45 6.98
N SER A 148 -11.15 -14.46 7.79
CA SER A 148 -12.36 -14.51 8.63
C SER A 148 -13.61 -14.02 7.90
N GLY A 149 -13.45 -13.45 6.69
CA GLY A 149 -14.54 -12.81 5.96
C GLY A 149 -14.73 -11.33 6.29
N SER A 150 -13.79 -10.70 7.00
CA SER A 150 -13.87 -9.27 7.37
C SER A 150 -13.22 -8.38 6.30
N SER A 151 -13.89 -7.29 5.94
CA SER A 151 -13.33 -6.26 5.04
C SER A 151 -12.15 -5.57 5.71
N LEU A 152 -10.99 -5.64 5.08
CA LEU A 152 -9.75 -4.99 5.51
C LEU A 152 -9.62 -3.58 4.93
N PHE A 153 -9.97 -3.44 3.65
CA PHE A 153 -9.78 -2.21 2.89
C PHE A 153 -10.72 -2.19 1.68
N GLN A 154 -11.10 -1.00 1.25
CA GLN A 154 -11.96 -0.81 0.09
C GLN A 154 -11.43 0.33 -0.79
N LEU A 155 -11.49 0.12 -2.09
CA LEU A 155 -11.28 1.15 -3.10
C LEU A 155 -12.58 1.29 -3.89
N THR A 156 -12.95 2.52 -4.21
CA THR A 156 -14.15 2.78 -5.00
C THR A 156 -13.84 3.73 -6.14
N GLY A 157 -14.46 3.51 -7.30
CA GLY A 157 -14.30 4.39 -8.45
C GLY A 157 -12.89 4.38 -9.05
N VAL A 158 -12.20 3.23 -9.01
CA VAL A 158 -10.90 3.07 -9.67
C VAL A 158 -11.12 3.09 -11.19
N ASP A 159 -10.71 4.17 -11.82
CA ASP A 159 -10.94 4.43 -13.25
C ASP A 159 -9.82 3.84 -14.12
N ALA A 160 -10.19 2.83 -14.91
CA ALA A 160 -9.36 2.19 -15.92
C ALA A 160 -10.05 2.29 -17.30
N THR A 161 -10.75 3.39 -17.57
CA THR A 161 -11.40 3.65 -18.87
C THR A 161 -10.36 3.91 -19.98
N ASP A 162 -10.81 4.09 -21.23
CA ASP A 162 -9.92 4.38 -22.38
C ASP A 162 -9.05 5.64 -22.19
N VAL A 163 -9.55 6.66 -21.49
CA VAL A 163 -8.73 7.85 -21.16
C VAL A 163 -7.56 7.52 -20.23
N ASN A 164 -7.62 6.40 -19.52
CA ASN A 164 -6.57 5.83 -18.67
C ASN A 164 -5.89 4.62 -19.33
N ASN A 165 -5.95 4.51 -20.67
CA ASN A 165 -5.32 3.42 -21.43
C ASN A 165 -5.79 2.04 -20.95
N HIS A 166 -7.06 1.92 -20.57
CA HIS A 166 -7.67 0.70 -20.07
C HIS A 166 -6.95 0.09 -18.85
N PHE A 167 -6.26 0.92 -18.05
CA PHE A 167 -5.36 0.45 -17.01
C PHE A 167 -5.44 1.34 -15.77
N ALA A 168 -5.44 0.70 -14.60
CA ALA A 168 -5.32 1.38 -13.32
C ALA A 168 -4.48 0.53 -12.36
N SER A 169 -3.80 1.19 -11.43
CA SER A 169 -3.02 0.53 -10.39
C SER A 169 -3.12 1.28 -9.07
N TYR A 170 -3.00 0.56 -7.96
CA TYR A 170 -3.00 1.13 -6.62
C TYR A 170 -1.86 0.53 -5.80
N GLN A 171 -1.06 1.38 -5.16
CA GLN A 171 -0.02 1.00 -4.22
C GLN A 171 -0.59 1.13 -2.80
N PHE A 172 -0.46 0.09 -1.99
CA PHE A 172 -0.79 0.19 -0.57
C PHE A 172 0.35 0.89 0.15
N GLU A 173 0.04 1.98 0.86
CA GLU A 173 1.02 2.71 1.66
C GLU A 173 0.71 2.51 3.15
N SER A 174 1.74 2.45 4.01
CA SER A 174 1.49 2.76 5.43
C SER A 174 1.14 4.22 5.53
N ASN A 175 0.11 4.53 6.28
CA ASN A 175 0.05 5.82 6.97
C ASN A 175 1.35 5.95 7.78
N GLU A 176 2.33 6.67 7.26
CA GLU A 176 3.42 7.17 8.09
C GLU A 176 2.75 7.97 9.19
N ILE A 177 2.90 7.50 10.44
CA ILE A 177 2.43 8.22 11.61
C ILE A 177 3.10 9.61 11.52
N PRO A 178 2.34 10.71 11.33
CA PRO A 178 2.91 12.06 11.33
C PRO A 178 3.71 12.17 12.61
N GLU A 179 4.96 12.62 12.61
CA GLU A 179 5.84 12.54 13.77
C GLU A 179 5.29 13.29 15.02
N PRO A 180 4.83 12.62 16.10
CA PRO A 180 5.10 13.15 17.43
C PRO A 180 6.09 12.28 18.18
N ALA A 181 6.30 11.01 17.80
CA ALA A 181 7.15 10.10 18.57
C ALA A 181 8.65 10.45 18.51
N PRO A 182 9.26 10.72 17.34
CA PRO A 182 10.68 11.11 17.27
C PRO A 182 10.95 12.46 17.93
N LEU A 183 10.08 13.45 17.68
CA LEU A 183 10.14 14.78 18.30
C LEU A 183 9.93 14.73 19.80
N ALA A 184 8.98 13.93 20.30
CA ALA A 184 8.75 13.77 21.74
C ALA A 184 9.93 13.04 22.42
N LEU A 185 10.52 12.03 21.79
CA LEU A 185 11.71 11.35 22.31
C LEU A 185 12.92 12.28 22.32
N LEU A 186 13.12 13.10 21.28
CA LEU A 186 14.16 14.12 21.24
C LEU A 186 13.95 15.18 22.32
N ALA A 187 12.72 15.68 22.48
CA ALA A 187 12.36 16.66 23.50
C ALA A 187 12.57 16.10 24.91
N ALA A 188 12.15 14.85 25.16
CA ALA A 188 12.36 14.17 26.43
C ALA A 188 13.85 13.97 26.73
N GLY A 189 14.65 13.59 25.72
CA GLY A 189 16.10 13.45 25.83
C GLY A 189 16.80 14.77 26.17
N LEU A 190 16.45 15.86 25.47
CA LEU A 190 16.99 17.20 25.74
C LEU A 190 16.60 17.71 27.12
N LEU A 191 15.36 17.49 27.55
CA LEU A 191 14.87 17.86 28.89
C LEU A 191 15.60 17.06 29.98
N ALA A 192 15.77 15.75 29.80
CA ALA A 192 16.53 14.91 30.74
C ALA A 192 17.99 15.37 30.87
N MET A 193 18.64 15.78 29.77
CA MET A 193 19.99 16.35 29.81
C MET A 193 20.05 17.71 30.52
N ALA A 194 19.07 18.57 30.30
CA ALA A 194 18.97 19.87 30.98
C ALA A 194 18.80 19.70 32.50
N LEU A 195 17.93 18.78 32.92
CA LEU A 195 17.70 18.45 34.34
C LEU A 195 18.94 17.80 34.98
N ARG A 196 19.67 16.96 34.24
CA ARG A 196 20.94 16.37 34.72
C ARG A 196 22.02 17.42 34.95
N ARG A 197 22.11 18.47 34.11
CA ARG A 197 23.07 19.57 34.30
C ARG A 197 22.77 20.39 35.56
N ARG A 198 21.50 20.64 35.88
CA ARG A 198 21.12 21.40 37.09
C ARG A 198 21.52 20.70 38.39
N ARG A 199 21.45 19.36 38.45
CA ARG A 199 21.88 18.58 39.63
C ARG A 199 23.39 18.56 39.88
N ARG A 200 24.24 18.93 38.91
CA ARG A 200 25.70 19.00 39.07
C ARG A 200 26.21 20.39 39.46
N ALA A 201 25.34 21.41 39.45
CA ALA A 201 25.69 22.80 39.75
C ALA A 201 25.23 23.25 41.16
N SER A 202 24.69 22.34 41.96
CA SER A 202 24.39 22.49 43.39
C SER A 202 25.31 21.56 44.17
#